data_AF-A0A935A1E0-F1
#
_entry.id   AF-A0A935A1E0-F1
#
_cell.length_a   1.000
_cell.length_b   1.000
_cell.length_c   1.000
_cell.angle_alpha   90.00
_cell.angle_beta   90.00
_cell.angle_gamma   90.00
#
_symmetry.space_group_name_H-M   'P 1'
#
loop_
_entity.id
_entity.type
_entity.pdbx_description
1 polymer ?
#
loop_
_entity_poly.entity_id
_entity_poly.type
_entity_poly.pdbx_seq_one_letter_code
_entity_poly.pdbx_strand_id
1 'polypeptide(L)'
;MKFWQGLWRVQLAGLISLTAFAIGVGLLFVLDGGILTPSSTPSADIFVLGFLLTLYFGIVPAMLLGAPAYTALSSGDKVQWRPLLVTVVLPGIAMLVMNRAMGLIAIVGGPAVLCLTHLLHQKWSQRAN
;
A
#
# COMPACT_ATOMS: atom_id res chain seq x y z
N MET A 1 14.90 -21.87 -3.76
CA MET A 1 14.54 -21.15 -5.02
C MET A 1 13.10 -20.63 -5.03
N LYS A 2 12.10 -21.38 -4.55
CA LYS A 2 10.68 -20.95 -4.52
C LYS A 2 10.41 -19.66 -3.72
N PHE A 3 11.12 -19.43 -2.61
CA PHE A 3 10.96 -18.20 -1.80
C PHE A 3 11.32 -16.92 -2.57
N TRP A 4 12.50 -16.89 -3.18
CA TRP A 4 12.95 -15.75 -3.99
C TRP A 4 12.02 -15.48 -5.18
N GLN A 5 11.49 -16.55 -5.80
CA GLN A 5 10.48 -16.44 -6.86
C GLN A 5 9.13 -15.90 -6.37
N GLY A 6 8.71 -16.24 -5.15
CA GLY A 6 7.52 -15.66 -4.53
C GLY A 6 7.74 -14.19 -4.17
N LEU A 7 8.91 -13.85 -3.62
CA LEU A 7 9.23 -12.51 -3.14
C LEU A 7 9.15 -11.46 -4.26
N TRP A 8 9.78 -11.69 -5.42
CA TRP A 8 9.73 -10.70 -6.52
C TRP A 8 8.30 -10.52 -7.07
N ARG A 9 7.49 -11.60 -7.11
CA ARG A 9 6.09 -11.53 -7.54
C ARG A 9 5.25 -10.71 -6.57
N VAL A 10 5.44 -10.92 -5.27
CA VAL A 10 4.75 -10.16 -4.21
C VAL A 10 5.19 -8.70 -4.24
N GLN A 11 6.47 -8.41 -4.45
CA GLN A 11 6.97 -7.04 -4.59
C GLN A 11 6.36 -6.33 -5.80
N LEU A 12 6.29 -6.98 -6.97
CA LEU A 12 5.64 -6.40 -8.15
C LEU A 12 4.14 -6.20 -7.96
N ALA A 13 3.44 -7.20 -7.43
CA ALA A 13 2.01 -7.08 -7.13
C ALA A 13 1.75 -5.95 -6.12
N GLY A 14 2.62 -5.81 -5.12
CA GLY A 14 2.61 -4.74 -4.14
C GLY A 14 2.85 -3.37 -4.77
N LEU A 15 3.84 -3.25 -5.65
CA LEU A 15 4.14 -2.01 -6.37
C LEU A 15 2.96 -1.57 -7.24
N ILE A 16 2.34 -2.50 -7.98
CA ILE A 16 1.17 -2.22 -8.82
C ILE A 16 -0.01 -1.76 -7.95
N SER A 17 -0.30 -2.50 -6.88
CA SER A 17 -1.40 -2.18 -5.96
C SER A 17 -1.21 -0.83 -5.29
N LEU A 18 0.03 -0.54 -4.86
CA LEU A 18 0.39 0.72 -4.24
C LEU A 18 0.34 1.89 -5.23
N THR A 19 0.79 1.69 -6.47
CA THR A 19 0.70 2.73 -7.51
C THR A 19 -0.75 3.05 -7.83
N ALA A 20 -1.61 2.03 -7.98
CA ALA A 20 -3.03 2.21 -8.19
C ALA A 20 -3.69 2.97 -7.01
N PHE A 21 -3.32 2.61 -5.78
CA PHE A 21 -3.81 3.31 -4.59
C PHE A 21 -3.30 4.76 -4.52
N ALA A 22 -2.03 5.01 -4.83
CA ALA A 22 -1.43 6.35 -4.86
C ALA A 22 -2.08 7.26 -5.90
N ILE A 23 -2.49 6.72 -7.05
CA ILE A 23 -3.29 7.47 -8.04
C ILE A 23 -4.64 7.87 -7.42
N GLY A 24 -5.32 6.94 -6.73
CA GLY A 24 -6.57 7.22 -6.03
C GLY A 24 -6.43 8.32 -4.97
N VAL A 25 -5.37 8.26 -4.16
CA VAL A 25 -5.08 9.31 -3.16
C VAL A 25 -4.74 10.64 -3.82
N GLY A 26 -3.92 10.64 -4.88
CA GLY A 26 -3.62 11.84 -5.66
C GLY A 26 -4.89 12.49 -6.22
N LEU A 27 -5.81 11.70 -6.76
CA LEU A 27 -7.11 12.20 -7.24
C LEU A 27 -7.97 12.74 -6.09
N LEU A 28 -8.02 12.07 -4.94
CA LEU A 28 -8.72 12.59 -3.76
C LEU A 28 -8.16 13.95 -3.34
N PHE A 29 -6.84 14.13 -3.34
CA PHE A 29 -6.20 15.41 -3.02
C PHE A 29 -6.57 16.52 -4.02
N VAL A 30 -6.72 16.20 -5.30
CA VAL A 30 -7.20 17.16 -6.32
C VAL A 30 -8.66 17.54 -6.10
N LEU A 31 -9.50 16.57 -5.77
CA LEU A 31 -10.94 16.76 -5.58
C LEU A 31 -11.29 17.47 -4.25
N ASP A 32 -10.46 17.27 -3.22
CA ASP A 32 -10.70 17.82 -1.88
C ASP A 32 -10.39 19.33 -1.76
N GLY A 33 -9.83 19.95 -2.81
CA GLY A 33 -10.01 21.36 -3.17
C GLY A 33 -9.74 22.46 -2.13
N GLY A 34 -9.18 22.17 -0.94
CA GLY A 34 -8.90 23.20 0.07
C GLY A 34 -8.91 22.79 1.55
N ILE A 35 -9.14 21.52 1.92
CA ILE A 35 -9.10 21.12 3.35
C ILE A 35 -7.67 20.84 3.84
N LEU A 36 -6.78 20.33 2.98
CA LEU A 36 -5.40 19.93 3.34
C LEU A 36 -4.30 20.79 2.69
N THR A 37 -4.64 21.62 1.70
CA THR A 37 -3.69 22.44 0.93
C THR A 37 -4.20 23.86 0.71
N PRO A 38 -3.35 24.89 0.79
CA PRO A 38 -3.76 26.27 0.56
C PRO A 38 -4.23 26.46 -0.88
N SER A 39 -5.32 27.21 -1.03
CA SER A 39 -6.11 27.42 -2.26
C SER A 39 -5.35 28.03 -3.45
N SER A 40 -4.09 28.41 -3.27
CA SER A 40 -3.22 29.00 -4.29
C SER A 40 -2.30 27.98 -5.00
N THR A 41 -2.35 26.70 -4.63
CA THR A 41 -1.48 25.67 -5.22
C THR A 41 -2.13 25.06 -6.46
N PRO A 42 -1.44 24.98 -7.62
CA PRO A 42 -1.98 24.34 -8.82
C PRO A 42 -2.43 22.90 -8.57
N SER A 43 -3.55 22.48 -9.17
CA SER A 43 -4.12 21.13 -9.00
C SER A 43 -3.17 20.00 -9.39
N ALA A 44 -2.29 20.23 -10.37
CA ALA A 44 -1.27 19.29 -10.78
C ALA A 44 -0.22 19.04 -9.69
N ASP A 45 0.22 20.09 -8.97
CA ASP A 45 1.22 19.98 -7.92
C ASP A 45 0.65 19.26 -6.69
N ILE A 46 -0.63 19.49 -6.40
CA ILE A 46 -1.37 18.80 -5.32
C ILE A 46 -1.49 17.30 -5.61
N PHE A 47 -1.79 16.93 -6.87
CA PHE A 47 -1.79 15.52 -7.29
C PHE A 47 -0.43 14.87 -7.08
N VAL A 48 0.64 15.50 -7.59
CA VAL A 48 2.01 14.97 -7.51
C VAL A 48 2.44 14.83 -6.06
N LEU A 49 2.10 15.80 -5.21
CA LEU A 49 2.40 15.75 -3.78
C LEU A 49 1.73 14.55 -3.11
N GLY A 50 0.41 14.37 -3.28
CA GLY A 50 -0.34 13.25 -2.70
C GLY A 50 0.11 11.89 -3.24
N PHE A 51 0.39 11.81 -4.54
CA PHE A 51 0.93 10.62 -5.20
C PHE A 51 2.30 10.25 -4.65
N LEU A 52 3.26 11.18 -4.65
CA LEU A 52 4.64 10.92 -4.20
C LEU A 52 4.72 10.64 -2.71
N LEU A 53 3.95 11.34 -1.88
CA LEU A 53 3.87 11.04 -0.45
C LEU A 53 3.37 9.61 -0.21
N THR A 54 2.29 9.23 -0.86
CA THR A 54 1.73 7.88 -0.74
C THR A 54 2.70 6.81 -1.25
N LEU A 55 3.40 7.10 -2.35
CA LEU A 55 4.41 6.21 -2.90
C LEU A 55 5.60 6.07 -1.95
N TYR A 56 6.16 7.18 -1.45
CA TYR A 56 7.37 7.17 -0.63
C TYR A 56 7.13 6.51 0.73
N PHE A 57 6.06 6.92 1.41
CA PHE A 57 5.68 6.33 2.70
C PHE A 57 5.05 4.95 2.58
N GLY A 58 4.55 4.57 1.40
CA GLY A 58 4.01 3.24 1.12
C GLY A 58 5.06 2.23 0.68
N ILE A 59 5.95 2.59 -0.26
CA ILE A 59 6.93 1.68 -0.87
C ILE A 59 7.89 1.16 0.18
N VAL A 60 8.45 2.03 1.00
CA VAL A 60 9.49 1.66 1.96
C VAL A 60 9.00 0.58 2.93
N PRO A 61 7.91 0.79 3.70
CA PRO A 61 7.40 -0.26 4.58
C PRO A 61 6.79 -1.45 3.83
N ALA A 62 6.09 -1.24 2.70
CA ALA A 62 5.49 -2.35 1.96
C ALA A 62 6.54 -3.28 1.33
N MET A 63 7.66 -2.76 0.83
CA MET A 63 8.70 -3.55 0.18
C MET A 63 9.70 -4.14 1.16
N LEU A 64 10.12 -3.39 2.19
CA LEU A 64 11.13 -3.86 3.14
C LEU A 64 10.55 -4.78 4.20
N LEU A 65 9.30 -4.57 4.60
CA LEU A 65 8.67 -5.33 5.70
C LEU A 65 7.45 -6.12 5.20
N GLY A 66 6.58 -5.50 4.42
CA GLY A 66 5.34 -6.12 3.94
C GLY A 66 5.55 -7.33 3.04
N ALA A 67 6.36 -7.21 1.99
CA ALA A 67 6.60 -8.30 1.04
C ALA A 67 7.33 -9.49 1.67
N PRO A 68 8.39 -9.32 2.50
CA PRO A 68 9.00 -10.44 3.22
C PRO A 68 8.03 -11.09 4.21
N ALA A 69 7.28 -10.30 4.99
CA ALA A 69 6.29 -10.81 5.94
C ALA A 69 5.19 -11.59 5.23
N TYR A 70 4.67 -11.07 4.11
CA TYR A 70 3.69 -11.74 3.28
C TYR A 70 4.22 -13.05 2.72
N THR A 71 5.43 -13.05 2.14
CA THR A 71 6.03 -14.26 1.56
C THR A 71 6.30 -15.32 2.63
N ALA A 72 6.74 -14.90 3.83
CA ALA A 72 6.94 -15.80 4.97
C ALA A 72 5.61 -16.40 5.46
N LEU A 73 4.57 -15.58 5.61
CA LEU A 73 3.25 -16.00 6.10
C LEU A 73 2.41 -16.73 5.04
N SER A 74 2.72 -16.57 3.75
CA SER A 74 2.09 -17.31 2.65
C SER A 74 2.81 -18.62 2.30
N SER A 75 3.91 -18.95 2.99
CA SER A 75 4.67 -20.17 2.72
C SER A 75 4.02 -21.44 3.31
N GLY A 76 3.03 -21.30 4.18
CA GLY A 76 2.17 -22.40 4.64
C GLY A 76 0.86 -22.50 3.84
N ASP A 77 0.16 -23.63 3.95
CA ASP A 77 -1.09 -23.94 3.22
C ASP A 77 -2.25 -22.94 3.44
N LYS A 78 -2.12 -22.01 4.41
CA LYS A 78 -3.13 -20.99 4.71
C LYS A 78 -2.46 -19.65 4.98
N VAL A 79 -2.87 -18.63 4.23
CA VAL A 79 -2.47 -17.23 4.46
C VAL A 79 -3.05 -16.76 5.79
N GLN A 80 -2.19 -16.40 6.72
CA GLN A 80 -2.59 -15.85 8.02
C GLN A 80 -2.89 -14.35 7.88
N TRP A 81 -4.15 -14.01 7.68
CA TRP A 81 -4.59 -12.62 7.48
C TRP A 81 -4.42 -11.72 8.70
N ARG A 82 -4.58 -12.25 9.91
CA ARG A 82 -4.45 -11.48 11.16
C ARG A 82 -3.08 -10.81 11.31
N PRO A 83 -1.95 -11.54 11.27
CA PRO A 83 -0.63 -10.91 11.38
C PRO A 83 -0.35 -9.95 10.22
N LEU A 84 -0.82 -10.24 9.00
CA LEU A 84 -0.67 -9.34 7.86
C LEU A 84 -1.39 -8.02 8.07
N LEU A 85 -2.64 -8.06 8.53
CA LEU A 85 -3.40 -6.85 8.84
C LEU A 85 -2.72 -6.03 9.94
N VAL A 86 -2.19 -6.66 10.97
CA VAL A 86 -1.44 -5.95 12.02
C VAL A 86 -0.21 -5.26 11.45
N THR A 87 0.60 -5.93 10.62
CA THR A 87 1.80 -5.32 10.02
C THR A 87 1.51 -4.11 9.16
N VAL A 88 0.31 -4.02 8.62
CA VAL A 88 -0.08 -2.96 7.68
C VAL A 88 -0.87 -1.83 8.38
N VAL A 89 -1.65 -2.15 9.40
CA VAL A 89 -2.44 -1.18 10.18
C VAL A 89 -1.60 -0.49 11.24
N LEU A 90 -0.65 -1.20 11.88
CA LEU A 90 0.16 -0.65 12.97
C LEU A 90 0.95 0.61 12.56
N PRO A 91 1.61 0.67 11.38
CA PRO A 91 2.24 1.90 10.91
C PRO A 91 1.23 3.05 10.72
N GLY A 92 0.02 2.75 10.26
CA GLY A 92 -1.06 3.74 10.13
C GLY A 92 -1.53 4.30 11.48
N ILE A 93 -1.62 3.44 12.50
CA ILE A 93 -1.92 3.86 13.88
C ILE A 93 -0.80 4.75 14.43
N ALA A 94 0.47 4.40 14.20
CA ALA A 94 1.59 5.25 14.60
C ALA A 94 1.54 6.63 13.90
N MET A 95 1.18 6.64 12.61
CA MET A 95 0.98 7.87 11.83
C MET A 95 -0.19 8.74 12.33
N LEU A 96 -1.26 8.16 12.91
CA LEU A 96 -2.36 8.94 13.50
C LEU A 96 -1.89 9.92 14.58
N VAL A 97 -0.83 9.58 15.32
CA VAL A 97 -0.25 10.43 16.38
C VAL A 97 0.45 11.65 15.79
N MET A 98 1.01 11.52 14.58
CA MET A 98 1.72 12.61 13.89
C MET A 98 0.78 13.45 13.03
N ASN A 99 -0.08 12.79 12.24
CA ASN A 99 -1.04 13.43 11.34
C ASN A 99 -2.28 12.54 11.16
N ARG A 100 -3.43 13.01 11.67
CA ARG A 100 -4.69 12.24 11.62
C ARG A 100 -5.13 11.88 10.20
N ALA A 101 -5.02 12.81 9.25
CA ALA A 101 -5.45 12.56 7.88
C ALA A 101 -4.59 11.48 7.20
N MET A 102 -3.27 11.59 7.34
CA MET A 102 -2.35 10.58 6.81
C MET A 102 -2.49 9.22 7.51
N GLY A 103 -2.69 9.22 8.84
CA GLY A 103 -2.92 7.98 9.58
C GLY A 103 -4.21 7.27 9.14
N LEU A 104 -5.30 7.99 8.92
CA LEU A 104 -6.55 7.41 8.41
C LEU A 104 -6.38 6.83 6.99
N ILE A 105 -5.71 7.56 6.10
CA ILE A 105 -5.40 7.07 4.75
C ILE A 105 -4.55 5.80 4.81
N ALA A 106 -3.56 5.74 5.71
CA ALA A 106 -2.70 4.56 5.88
C ALA A 106 -3.47 3.37 6.47
N ILE A 107 -4.36 3.58 7.45
CA ILE A 107 -5.15 2.53 8.08
C ILE A 107 -6.14 1.89 7.11
N VAL A 108 -6.77 2.69 6.24
CA VAL A 108 -7.73 2.18 5.24
C VAL A 108 -7.00 1.68 3.99
N GLY A 109 -6.01 2.42 3.53
CA GLY A 109 -5.25 2.15 2.32
C GLY A 109 -4.37 0.92 2.43
N GLY A 110 -3.79 0.69 3.61
CA GLY A 110 -2.94 -0.47 3.85
C GLY A 110 -3.65 -1.81 3.59
N PRO A 111 -4.77 -2.12 4.27
CA PRO A 111 -5.58 -3.31 3.99
C PRO A 111 -6.06 -3.41 2.54
N ALA A 112 -6.41 -2.28 1.91
CA ALA A 112 -6.81 -2.25 0.50
C ALA A 112 -5.66 -2.69 -0.43
N VAL A 113 -4.47 -2.12 -0.25
CA VAL A 113 -3.25 -2.49 -1.00
C VAL A 113 -2.87 -3.94 -0.74
N LEU A 114 -2.95 -4.41 0.51
CA LEU A 114 -2.69 -5.80 0.88
C LEU A 114 -3.65 -6.76 0.18
N CYS A 115 -4.95 -6.44 0.15
CA CYS A 115 -5.98 -7.24 -0.51
C CYS A 115 -5.74 -7.31 -2.03
N LEU A 116 -5.46 -6.18 -2.68
CA LEU A 116 -5.12 -6.13 -4.10
C LEU A 116 -3.86 -6.93 -4.41
N THR A 117 -2.83 -6.81 -3.58
CA THR A 117 -1.57 -7.56 -3.70
C THR A 117 -1.83 -9.06 -3.60
N HIS A 118 -2.65 -9.48 -2.64
CA HIS A 118 -3.04 -10.88 -2.47
C HIS A 118 -3.80 -11.41 -3.70
N LEU A 119 -4.80 -10.68 -4.20
CA LEU A 119 -5.59 -11.07 -5.37
C LEU A 119 -4.74 -11.18 -6.63
N LEU A 120 -3.83 -10.23 -6.87
CA LEU A 120 -2.89 -10.27 -8.00
C LEU A 120 -1.94 -11.46 -7.90
N HIS A 121 -1.35 -11.68 -6.72
CA HIS A 121 -0.46 -12.80 -6.47
C HIS A 121 -1.17 -14.15 -6.67
N GLN A 122 -2.38 -14.30 -6.14
CA GLN A 122 -3.18 -15.53 -6.29
C GLN A 122 -3.51 -15.80 -7.75
N LYS A 123 -3.97 -14.78 -8.50
CA LYS A 123 -4.26 -14.91 -9.94
C LYS A 123 -3.02 -15.31 -10.74
N TRP A 124 -1.86 -14.73 -10.44
CA TRP A 124 -0.62 -15.09 -11.12
C TRP A 124 -0.15 -16.51 -10.79
N SER A 125 -0.33 -16.95 -9.54
CA SER A 125 -0.01 -18.31 -9.15
C SER A 125 -0.92 -19.34 -9.83
N GLN A 126 -2.22 -19.04 -9.97
CA GLN A 126 -3.18 -19.92 -10.64
C GLN A 126 -2.92 -20.09 -12.14
N ARG A 127 -2.41 -19.05 -12.81
CA ARG A 127 -2.07 -19.10 -14.25
C ARG A 127 -0.76 -19.81 -14.57
N ALA A 128 0.09 -20.02 -13.56
CA ALA A 128 1.41 -20.61 -13.72
C ALA A 128 1.42 -22.14 -13.46
N ASN A 129 0.32 -22.70 -12.94
CA ASN A 129 0.07 -24.12 -12.79
C ASN A 129 -0.93 -24.58 -13.86
#